data_AF-A0A414A0J9-F1
#
_entry.id   AF-A0A414A0J9-F1
#
_cell.length_a   1.000
_cell.length_b   1.000
_cell.length_c   1.000
_cell.angle_alpha   90.00
_cell.angle_beta   90.00
_cell.angle_gamma   90.00
#
_symmetry.space_group_name_H-M   'P 1'
#
loop_
_entity.id
_entity.type
_entity.pdbx_description
1 polymer ?
#
loop_
_entity_poly.entity_id
_entity_poly.type
_entity_poly.pdbx_seq_one_letter_code
_entity_poly.pdbx_strand_id
1 'polypeptide(L)'
;MKKNKSIFKKKSRRLDEESYNFYTYDEKLIYRYLCGKHIRRKELSKIPELHKFHKYHEWYDYIEKKYGNSSLEGLIEFWHFLNQKSRNVKPKYEYWTLCIPVGLTLIVNEIFDLTLKFSDIKINCLSDPIIAFVVYMIVVAIFAKIVIMIMQPLFDQNDDSCFYEDYKAIIDDLIEKKKKASE
;
A
#
# COMPACT_ATOMS: atom_id res chain seq x y z
N MET A 1 28.17 21.31 -6.05
CA MET A 1 27.28 20.31 -5.44
C MET A 1 25.91 20.94 -5.17
N LYS A 2 24.92 20.74 -6.06
CA LYS A 2 23.55 21.24 -5.83
C LYS A 2 22.82 20.26 -4.90
N LYS A 3 22.47 20.71 -3.69
CA LYS A 3 21.58 19.99 -2.77
C LYS A 3 20.22 19.82 -3.46
N ASN A 4 19.84 18.59 -3.81
CA ASN A 4 18.48 18.25 -4.18
C ASN A 4 17.58 18.52 -2.96
N LYS A 5 16.87 19.65 -2.96
CA LYS A 5 15.87 19.95 -1.92
C LYS A 5 14.69 19.01 -2.10
N SER A 6 14.41 18.19 -1.07
CA SER A 6 13.24 17.30 -1.01
C SER A 6 11.95 18.08 -1.31
N ILE A 7 11.18 17.61 -2.29
CA ILE A 7 10.00 18.28 -2.84
C ILE A 7 8.78 18.23 -1.88
N PHE A 8 8.84 17.44 -0.80
CA PHE A 8 7.72 17.24 0.10
C PHE A 8 7.81 17.99 1.44
N LYS A 9 6.70 18.63 1.83
CA LYS A 9 6.52 19.39 3.07
C LYS A 9 6.92 18.55 4.29
N LYS A 10 7.77 19.15 5.13
CA LYS A 10 8.39 18.62 6.36
C LYS A 10 7.34 18.09 7.36
N LYS A 11 6.96 16.81 7.24
CA LYS A 11 6.25 16.06 8.30
C LYS A 11 7.31 15.26 9.07
N SER A 12 7.26 15.28 10.40
CA SER A 12 8.23 14.68 11.34
C SER A 12 9.01 13.52 10.72
N ARG A 13 10.25 13.81 10.34
CA ARG A 13 11.12 12.88 9.61
C ARG A 13 11.86 12.05 10.63
N ARG A 14 11.87 10.73 10.45
CA ARG A 14 12.71 9.88 11.27
C ARG A 14 14.15 10.01 10.78
N LEU A 15 15.11 10.11 11.71
CA LEU A 15 16.53 10.35 11.42
C LEU A 15 17.15 9.30 10.47
N ASP A 16 16.58 8.08 10.45
CA ASP A 16 16.96 6.95 9.59
C ASP A 16 16.56 7.13 8.11
N GLU A 17 15.52 7.91 7.79
CA GLU A 17 15.08 8.13 6.40
C GLU A 17 15.88 9.23 5.70
N GLU A 18 16.33 10.23 6.47
CA GLU A 18 17.16 11.32 5.94
C GLU A 18 18.60 10.86 5.62
N SER A 19 19.16 9.91 6.39
CA SER A 19 20.52 9.41 6.18
C SER A 19 20.69 8.70 4.83
N TYR A 20 19.68 7.96 4.39
CA TYR A 20 19.69 7.22 3.12
C TYR A 20 18.97 7.95 1.97
N ASN A 21 18.52 9.19 2.20
CA ASN A 21 17.68 9.94 1.26
C ASN A 21 16.47 9.10 0.77
N PHE A 22 15.89 8.30 1.67
CA PHE A 22 14.83 7.34 1.37
C PHE A 22 13.55 7.72 2.10
N TYR A 23 12.64 8.38 1.38
CA TYR A 23 11.36 8.83 1.93
C TYR A 23 10.29 7.78 1.64
N THR A 24 10.02 6.90 2.61
CA THR A 24 9.18 5.71 2.44
C THR A 24 7.83 6.01 1.76
N TYR A 25 7.15 7.09 2.16
CA TYR A 25 5.85 7.46 1.58
C TYR A 25 5.97 7.86 0.10
N ASP A 26 6.98 8.65 -0.25
CA ASP A 26 7.17 9.16 -1.61
C ASP A 26 7.57 8.03 -2.56
N GLU A 27 8.51 7.18 -2.14
CA GLU A 27 8.97 6.01 -2.90
C GLU A 27 7.83 5.01 -3.15
N LYS A 28 7.02 4.73 -2.13
CA LYS A 28 5.82 3.87 -2.29
C LYS A 28 4.77 4.48 -3.20
N LEU A 29 4.61 5.80 -3.16
CA LEU A 29 3.65 6.50 -4.02
C LEU A 29 4.08 6.45 -5.49
N ILE A 30 5.38 6.60 -5.77
CA ILE A 30 5.97 6.39 -7.09
C ILE A 30 5.74 4.94 -7.55
N TYR A 31 6.04 3.96 -6.70
CA TYR A 31 5.86 2.55 -7.02
C TYR A 31 4.40 2.17 -7.30
N ARG A 32 3.45 2.65 -6.48
CA ARG A 32 2.00 2.45 -6.73
C ARG A 32 1.58 3.00 -8.10
N TYR A 33 2.17 4.13 -8.52
CA TYR A 33 1.89 4.72 -9.82
C TYR A 33 2.42 3.83 -10.95
N LEU A 34 3.67 3.36 -10.82
CA LEU A 34 4.31 2.42 -11.74
C LEU A 34 3.47 1.15 -11.91
N CYS A 35 2.93 0.59 -10.82
CA CYS A 35 2.08 -0.60 -10.85
C CYS A 35 0.65 -0.37 -11.34
N GLY A 36 0.29 0.85 -11.78
CA GLY A 36 -1.05 1.17 -12.25
C GLY A 36 -2.14 1.07 -11.16
N LYS A 37 -1.75 1.15 -9.88
CA LYS A 37 -2.68 1.04 -8.75
C LYS A 37 -3.51 2.32 -8.62
N HIS A 38 -4.68 2.20 -7.99
CA HIS A 38 -5.52 3.36 -7.72
C HIS A 38 -4.83 4.34 -6.76
N ILE A 39 -4.66 5.59 -7.20
CA ILE A 39 -4.10 6.68 -6.41
C ILE A 39 -5.12 7.83 -6.36
N ARG A 40 -5.34 8.39 -5.18
CA ARG A 40 -6.23 9.54 -5.01
C ARG A 40 -5.65 10.75 -5.75
N ARG A 41 -6.51 11.57 -6.37
CA ARG A 41 -6.08 12.76 -7.13
C ARG A 41 -5.14 13.71 -6.36
N LYS A 42 -5.38 13.88 -5.04
CA LYS A 42 -4.54 14.69 -4.12
C LYS A 42 -3.16 14.10 -3.86
N GLU A 43 -3.00 12.79 -4.00
CA GLU A 43 -1.73 12.10 -3.86
C GLU A 43 -1.03 12.03 -5.22
N LEU A 44 -1.77 11.82 -6.31
CA LEU A 44 -1.21 11.88 -7.65
C LEU A 44 -0.55 13.24 -7.94
N SER A 45 -1.16 14.34 -7.48
CA SER A 45 -0.58 15.69 -7.62
C SER A 45 0.71 15.91 -6.81
N LYS A 46 1.05 14.99 -5.89
CA LYS A 46 2.30 15.03 -5.14
C LYS A 46 3.45 14.48 -5.98
N ILE A 47 3.21 13.50 -6.85
CA ILE A 47 4.26 12.87 -7.65
C ILE A 47 4.78 13.87 -8.69
N PRO A 48 6.07 14.24 -8.66
CA PRO A 48 6.66 15.07 -9.70
C PRO A 48 6.57 14.39 -11.06
N GLU A 49 6.34 15.14 -12.15
CA GLU A 49 6.19 14.57 -13.49
C GLU A 49 7.38 13.68 -13.90
N LEU A 50 8.59 14.08 -13.52
CA LEU A 50 9.82 13.34 -13.77
C LEU A 50 9.95 12.00 -13.02
N HIS A 51 9.06 11.73 -12.06
CA HIS A 51 9.00 10.48 -11.30
C HIS A 51 7.73 9.67 -11.59
N LYS A 52 6.99 10.04 -12.64
CA LYS A 52 5.84 9.27 -13.13
C LYS A 52 6.31 8.21 -14.13
N PHE A 53 6.88 7.15 -13.60
CA PHE A 53 7.38 6.05 -14.41
C PHE A 53 6.23 5.18 -14.92
N HIS A 54 6.30 4.80 -16.19
CA HIS A 54 5.35 3.90 -16.83
C HIS A 54 5.95 2.51 -17.07
N LYS A 55 7.28 2.40 -17.04
CA LYS A 55 8.00 1.14 -17.25
C LYS A 55 8.98 0.90 -16.11
N TYR A 56 9.18 -0.38 -15.78
CA TYR A 56 10.07 -0.78 -14.69
C TYR A 56 11.50 -0.27 -14.88
N HIS A 57 12.03 -0.29 -16.11
CA HIS A 57 13.39 0.20 -16.37
C HIS A 57 13.57 1.68 -16.05
N GLU A 58 12.56 2.53 -16.27
CA GLU A 58 12.65 3.97 -15.94
C GLU A 58 12.77 4.19 -14.43
N TRP A 59 12.07 3.35 -13.66
CA TRP A 59 12.16 3.34 -12.20
C TRP A 59 13.49 2.76 -11.71
N TYR A 60 13.99 1.71 -12.37
CA TYR A 60 15.32 1.17 -12.14
C TYR A 60 16.40 2.23 -12.36
N ASP A 61 16.40 2.91 -13.51
CA ASP A 61 17.37 3.95 -13.87
C ASP A 61 17.35 5.11 -12.86
N TYR A 62 16.17 5.45 -12.35
CA TYR A 62 16.01 6.43 -11.27
C TYR A 62 16.72 6.00 -9.99
N ILE A 63 16.54 4.75 -9.55
CA ILE A 63 17.18 4.21 -8.34
C ILE A 63 18.68 4.05 -8.56
N GLU A 64 19.12 3.54 -9.70
CA GLU A 64 20.53 3.43 -10.07
C GLU A 64 21.20 4.80 -10.08
N LYS A 65 20.58 5.83 -10.65
CA LYS A 65 21.10 7.20 -10.60
C LYS A 65 21.16 7.75 -9.18
N LYS A 66 20.22 7.37 -8.31
CA LYS A 66 20.14 7.84 -6.92
C LYS A 66 21.21 7.23 -6.04
N TYR A 67 21.53 5.95 -6.22
CA TYR A 67 22.42 5.17 -5.35
C TYR A 67 23.71 4.68 -6.01
N GLY A 68 23.88 4.86 -7.32
CA GLY A 68 25.01 4.36 -8.08
C GLY A 68 26.36 4.95 -7.65
N ASN A 69 26.35 6.16 -7.08
CA ASN A 69 27.56 6.80 -6.54
C ASN A 69 27.83 6.45 -5.06
N SER A 70 26.96 5.69 -4.41
CA SER A 70 27.17 5.25 -3.02
C SER A 70 28.36 4.28 -2.92
N SER A 71 29.01 4.25 -1.77
CA SER A 71 30.02 3.21 -1.48
C SER A 71 29.36 1.84 -1.37
N LEU A 72 30.13 0.77 -1.60
CA LEU A 72 29.65 -0.60 -1.41
C LEU A 72 29.09 -0.80 0.01
N GLU A 73 29.82 -0.34 1.02
CA GLU A 73 29.38 -0.40 2.43
C GLU A 73 28.07 0.35 2.65
N GLY A 74 27.94 1.57 2.08
CA GLY A 74 26.71 2.36 2.21
C GLY A 74 25.50 1.71 1.55
N LEU A 75 25.69 0.97 0.44
CA LEU A 75 24.63 0.17 -0.17
C LEU A 75 24.25 -1.04 0.69
N ILE A 76 25.22 -1.71 1.30
CA ILE A 76 24.98 -2.86 2.18
C ILE A 76 24.19 -2.42 3.42
N GLU A 77 24.59 -1.31 4.07
CA GLU A 77 23.86 -0.74 5.19
C GLU A 77 22.43 -0.35 4.79
N PHE A 78 22.27 0.29 3.64
CA PHE A 78 20.95 0.66 3.13
C PHE A 78 20.08 -0.56 2.82
N TRP A 79 20.67 -1.62 2.27
CA TRP A 79 19.99 -2.90 2.06
C TRP A 79 19.50 -3.49 3.39
N HIS A 80 20.32 -3.46 4.45
CA HIS A 80 19.91 -3.91 5.78
C HIS A 80 18.73 -3.10 6.32
N PHE A 81 18.75 -1.78 6.11
CA PHE A 81 17.64 -0.90 6.45
C PHE A 81 16.35 -1.27 5.70
N LEU A 82 16.41 -1.47 4.38
CA LEU A 82 15.26 -1.89 3.57
C LEU A 82 14.75 -3.27 4.00
N ASN A 83 15.66 -4.20 4.27
CA ASN A 83 15.33 -5.53 4.76
C ASN A 83 14.60 -5.49 6.10
N GLN A 84 15.00 -4.60 7.01
CA GLN A 84 14.29 -4.40 8.28
C GLN A 84 12.90 -3.82 8.06
N LYS A 85 12.72 -2.86 7.14
CA LYS A 85 11.39 -2.31 6.80
C LYS A 85 10.48 -3.39 6.18
N SER A 86 11.02 -4.22 5.28
CA SER A 86 10.34 -5.39 4.69
C SER A 86 9.89 -6.38 5.77
N ARG A 87 10.77 -6.76 6.70
CA ARG A 87 10.44 -7.67 7.82
C ARG A 87 9.31 -7.14 8.69
N ASN A 88 9.18 -5.83 8.84
CA ASN A 88 8.10 -5.21 9.62
C ASN A 88 6.73 -5.21 8.90
N VAL A 89 6.67 -5.56 7.61
CA VAL A 89 5.41 -5.74 6.88
C VAL A 89 4.75 -7.08 7.26
N LYS A 90 5.55 -8.15 7.40
CA LYS A 90 5.05 -9.52 7.61
C LYS A 90 4.22 -9.71 8.90
N PRO A 91 4.66 -9.25 10.10
CA PRO A 91 3.85 -9.36 11.32
C PRO A 91 2.50 -8.65 11.23
N LYS A 92 2.43 -7.56 10.45
CA LYS A 92 1.17 -6.85 10.23
C LYS A 92 0.21 -7.69 9.39
N TYR A 93 0.72 -8.32 8.33
CA TYR A 93 -0.10 -9.18 7.47
C TYR A 93 -0.69 -10.35 8.25
N GLU A 94 0.12 -11.02 9.06
CA GLU A 94 -0.34 -12.11 9.93
C GLU A 94 -1.43 -11.63 10.90
N TYR A 95 -1.25 -10.46 11.52
CA TYR A 95 -2.26 -9.86 12.39
C TYR A 95 -3.58 -9.59 11.67
N TRP A 96 -3.56 -8.92 10.52
CA TRP A 96 -4.80 -8.61 9.78
C TRP A 96 -5.49 -9.86 9.23
N THR A 97 -4.72 -10.87 8.82
CA THR A 97 -5.24 -12.16 8.33
C THR A 97 -5.99 -12.92 9.44
N LEU A 98 -5.64 -12.71 10.70
CA LEU A 98 -6.36 -13.28 11.84
C LEU A 98 -7.57 -12.42 12.27
N CYS A 99 -7.40 -11.09 12.32
CA CYS A 99 -8.44 -10.20 12.82
C CYS A 99 -9.63 -10.04 11.84
N ILE A 100 -9.37 -10.03 10.53
CA ILE A 100 -10.42 -9.79 9.53
C ILE A 100 -11.48 -10.89 9.52
N PRO A 101 -11.15 -12.20 9.48
CA PRO A 101 -12.16 -13.25 9.54
C PRO A 101 -13.03 -13.18 10.80
N VAL A 102 -12.42 -12.91 11.96
CA VAL A 102 -13.12 -12.76 13.24
C VAL A 102 -14.09 -11.58 13.17
N GLY A 103 -13.62 -10.41 12.74
CA GLY A 103 -14.47 -9.22 12.60
C GLY A 103 -15.61 -9.42 11.59
N LEU A 104 -15.32 -10.05 10.44
CA LEU A 104 -16.32 -10.32 9.41
C LEU A 104 -17.42 -11.26 9.91
N THR A 105 -17.04 -12.29 10.67
CA THR A 105 -18.00 -13.24 11.28
C THR A 105 -18.96 -12.53 12.24
N LEU A 106 -18.44 -11.64 13.11
CA LEU A 106 -19.28 -10.86 14.03
C LEU A 106 -20.28 -9.97 13.28
N ILE A 107 -19.82 -9.30 12.22
CA ILE A 107 -20.69 -8.42 11.40
C ILE A 107 -21.76 -9.24 10.67
N VAL A 108 -21.40 -10.39 10.10
CA VAL A 108 -22.36 -11.26 9.40
C VAL A 108 -23.44 -11.76 10.35
N ASN A 109 -23.07 -12.16 11.58
CA ASN A 109 -24.04 -12.60 12.59
C ASN A 109 -25.04 -11.48 12.94
N GLU A 110 -24.55 -10.26 13.20
CA GLU A 110 -25.41 -9.11 13.51
C GLU A 110 -26.36 -8.76 12.35
N ILE A 111 -25.86 -8.82 11.11
CA ILE A 111 -26.70 -8.58 9.91
C ILE A 111 -27.72 -9.68 9.73
N PHE A 112 -27.36 -10.93 9.96
CA PHE A 112 -28.29 -12.05 9.90
C PHE A 112 -29.43 -11.88 10.91
N ASP A 113 -29.10 -11.55 12.16
CA ASP A 113 -30.09 -11.28 13.21
C ASP A 113 -31.00 -10.08 12.89
N LEU A 114 -30.43 -9.00 12.34
CA LEU A 114 -31.21 -7.87 11.84
C LEU A 114 -32.17 -8.30 10.72
N THR A 115 -31.70 -9.12 9.79
CA THR A 115 -32.50 -9.58 8.63
C THR A 115 -33.68 -10.46 9.09
N LEU A 116 -33.46 -11.35 10.06
CA LEU A 116 -34.52 -12.16 10.66
C LEU A 116 -35.59 -11.27 11.32
N LYS A 117 -35.18 -10.27 12.10
CA LYS A 117 -36.12 -9.32 12.73
C LYS A 117 -36.95 -8.54 11.72
N PHE A 118 -36.38 -8.19 10.56
CA PHE A 118 -37.13 -7.53 9.49
C PHE A 118 -38.08 -8.47 8.74
N SER A 119 -37.74 -9.75 8.63
CA SER A 119 -38.62 -10.73 7.97
C SER A 119 -39.91 -11.06 8.73
N ASP A 120 -39.92 -10.87 10.05
CA ASP A 120 -41.11 -11.09 10.89
C ASP A 120 -42.13 -9.93 10.84
N ILE A 121 -41.80 -8.82 10.17
CA ILE A 121 -42.70 -7.68 10.02
C ILE A 121 -43.77 -8.03 8.97
N LYS A 122 -45.03 -8.17 9.40
CA LYS A 122 -46.16 -8.43 8.49
C LYS A 122 -46.36 -7.27 7.50
N ILE A 123 -46.31 -7.61 6.22
CA ILE A 123 -46.49 -6.72 5.08
C ILE A 123 -47.97 -6.73 4.65
N ASN A 124 -48.63 -5.57 4.61
CA ASN A 124 -50.08 -5.46 4.42
C ASN A 124 -50.52 -4.84 3.09
N CYS A 125 -49.62 -4.30 2.25
CA CYS A 125 -49.95 -3.59 1.00
C CYS A 125 -49.20 -4.10 -0.24
N LEU A 126 -49.81 -3.97 -1.43
CA LEU A 126 -49.24 -4.41 -2.73
C LEU A 126 -47.98 -3.64 -3.16
N SER A 127 -47.76 -2.42 -2.65
CA SER A 127 -46.56 -1.60 -2.89
C SER A 127 -45.35 -1.97 -2.02
N ASP A 128 -45.60 -2.67 -0.92
CA ASP A 128 -44.60 -2.99 0.09
C ASP A 128 -43.49 -3.95 -0.38
N PRO A 129 -43.72 -4.97 -1.24
CA PRO A 129 -42.62 -5.84 -1.69
C PRO A 129 -41.58 -5.11 -2.54
N ILE A 130 -41.99 -4.10 -3.32
CA ILE A 130 -41.07 -3.28 -4.12
C ILE A 130 -40.21 -2.42 -3.18
N ILE A 131 -40.81 -1.79 -2.18
CA ILE A 131 -40.11 -0.98 -1.19
C ILE A 131 -39.14 -1.84 -0.38
N ALA A 132 -39.56 -3.03 0.07
CA ALA A 132 -38.72 -3.97 0.79
C ALA A 132 -37.49 -4.42 -0.03
N PHE A 133 -37.69 -4.69 -1.33
CA PHE A 133 -36.59 -5.04 -2.23
C PHE A 133 -35.58 -3.90 -2.37
N VAL A 134 -36.04 -2.65 -2.53
CA VAL A 134 -35.15 -1.48 -2.61
C VAL A 134 -34.34 -1.30 -1.32
N VAL A 135 -34.99 -1.43 -0.15
CA VAL A 135 -34.31 -1.35 1.16
C VAL A 135 -33.26 -2.47 1.29
N TYR A 136 -33.60 -3.69 0.89
CA TYR A 136 -32.66 -4.81 0.90
C TYR A 136 -31.42 -4.53 0.03
N MET A 137 -31.61 -4.00 -1.19
CA MET A 137 -30.50 -3.64 -2.07
C MET A 137 -29.57 -2.57 -1.46
N ILE A 138 -30.14 -1.61 -0.72
CA ILE A 138 -29.36 -0.60 0.01
C ILE A 138 -28.53 -1.25 1.13
N VAL A 139 -29.13 -2.16 1.91
CA VAL A 139 -28.41 -2.89 2.98
C VAL A 139 -27.27 -3.71 2.40
N VAL A 140 -27.49 -4.43 1.30
CA VAL A 140 -26.46 -5.21 0.61
C VAL A 140 -25.33 -4.31 0.09
N ALA A 141 -25.65 -3.15 -0.49
CA ALA A 141 -24.64 -2.21 -0.98
C ALA A 141 -23.78 -1.63 0.16
N ILE A 142 -24.40 -1.29 1.29
CA ILE A 142 -23.69 -0.83 2.50
C ILE A 142 -22.79 -1.93 3.03
N PHE A 143 -23.28 -3.16 3.12
CA PHE A 143 -22.50 -4.31 3.57
C PHE A 143 -21.28 -4.56 2.66
N ALA A 144 -21.48 -4.59 1.34
CA ALA A 144 -20.38 -4.76 0.39
C ALA A 144 -19.30 -3.68 0.57
N LYS A 145 -19.71 -2.42 0.81
CA LYS A 145 -18.77 -1.32 1.07
C LYS A 145 -17.99 -1.53 2.38
N ILE A 146 -18.64 -2.02 3.43
CA ILE A 146 -17.98 -2.34 4.71
C ILE A 146 -16.96 -3.46 4.51
N VAL A 147 -17.33 -4.54 3.80
CA VAL A 147 -16.41 -5.65 3.49
C VAL A 147 -15.18 -5.15 2.73
N ILE A 148 -15.36 -4.33 1.70
CA ILE A 148 -14.23 -3.73 0.95
C ILE A 148 -13.33 -2.91 1.89
N MET A 149 -13.90 -2.11 2.78
CA MET A 149 -13.14 -1.30 3.74
C MET A 149 -12.34 -2.15 4.73
N ILE A 150 -12.89 -3.27 5.18
CA ILE A 150 -12.22 -4.22 6.10
C ILE A 150 -11.11 -4.99 5.39
N MET A 151 -11.28 -5.33 4.11
CA MET A 151 -10.28 -6.05 3.32
C MET A 151 -9.14 -5.16 2.83
N GLN A 152 -9.38 -3.84 2.74
CA GLN A 152 -8.40 -2.87 2.22
C GLN A 152 -7.00 -2.97 2.86
N PRO A 153 -6.83 -3.14 4.18
CA PRO A 153 -5.52 -3.29 4.82
C PRO A 153 -4.70 -4.48 4.34
N LEU A 154 -5.34 -5.59 3.93
CA LEU A 154 -4.64 -6.76 3.38
C LEU A 154 -4.07 -6.46 2.00
N PHE A 155 -4.86 -5.79 1.15
CA PHE A 155 -4.40 -5.38 -0.18
C PHE A 155 -3.28 -4.36 -0.11
N ASP A 156 -3.42 -3.34 0.76
CA ASP A 156 -2.38 -2.33 0.98
C ASP A 156 -1.05 -2.94 1.48
N GLN A 157 -1.11 -4.00 2.30
CA GLN A 157 0.08 -4.67 2.82
C GLN A 157 0.76 -5.59 1.82
N ASN A 158 0.00 -6.26 0.97
CA ASN A 158 0.57 -7.02 -0.14
C ASN A 158 1.38 -6.08 -1.06
N ASP A 159 0.82 -4.92 -1.37
CA ASP A 159 1.51 -3.89 -2.18
C ASP A 159 2.78 -3.37 -1.50
N ASP A 160 2.78 -3.25 -0.16
CA ASP A 160 3.97 -2.89 0.61
C ASP A 160 5.06 -3.98 0.56
N SER A 161 4.69 -5.27 0.57
CA SER A 161 5.66 -6.37 0.45
C SER A 161 6.34 -6.36 -0.91
N CYS A 162 5.54 -6.32 -1.99
CA CYS A 162 6.04 -6.27 -3.35
C CYS A 162 6.97 -5.07 -3.57
N PHE A 163 6.60 -3.89 -3.03
CA PHE A 163 7.45 -2.70 -3.08
C PHE A 163 8.85 -2.95 -2.52
N TYR A 164 8.96 -3.51 -1.31
CA TYR A 164 10.26 -3.73 -0.70
C TYR A 164 11.05 -4.85 -1.36
N GLU A 165 10.38 -5.89 -1.88
CA GLU A 165 11.03 -6.97 -2.64
C GLU A 165 11.67 -6.44 -3.92
N ASP A 166 10.91 -5.70 -4.73
CA ASP A 166 11.40 -5.12 -5.97
C ASP A 166 12.51 -4.10 -5.72
N TYR A 167 12.36 -3.23 -4.71
CA TYR A 167 13.38 -2.24 -4.37
C TYR A 167 14.70 -2.91 -3.94
N LYS A 168 14.61 -3.95 -3.10
CA LYS A 168 15.80 -4.69 -2.66
C LYS A 168 16.50 -5.36 -3.82
N ALA A 169 15.75 -5.95 -4.76
CA ALA A 169 16.33 -6.57 -5.95
C ALA A 169 17.18 -5.58 -6.76
N ILE A 170 16.73 -4.33 -6.88
CA ILE A 170 17.51 -3.27 -7.54
C ILE A 170 18.79 -2.96 -6.75
N ILE A 171 18.70 -2.82 -5.42
CA ILE A 171 19.88 -2.57 -4.58
C ILE A 171 20.86 -3.75 -4.61
N ASP A 172 20.37 -4.99 -4.64
CA ASP A 172 21.18 -6.20 -4.76
C ASP A 172 21.98 -6.22 -6.07
N ASP A 173 21.34 -5.87 -7.20
CA ASP A 173 22.02 -5.73 -8.49
C ASP A 173 23.10 -4.63 -8.46
N LEU A 174 22.83 -3.48 -7.83
CA LEU A 174 23.83 -2.42 -7.67
C LEU A 174 25.03 -2.86 -6.81
N ILE A 175 24.78 -3.64 -5.76
CA ILE A 175 25.84 -4.23 -4.92
C ILE A 175 26.68 -5.21 -5.75
N GLU A 176 26.04 -6.09 -6.52
CA GLU A 176 26.73 -7.07 -7.37
C GLU A 176 27.59 -6.39 -8.44
N LYS A 177 27.04 -5.39 -9.15
CA LYS A 177 27.77 -4.57 -10.12
C LYS A 177 29.03 -3.93 -9.50
N LYS A 178 28.94 -3.39 -8.28
CA LYS A 178 30.09 -2.78 -7.59
C LYS A 178 31.12 -3.77 -7.11
N LYS A 179 30.70 -4.95 -6.64
CA LYS A 179 31.63 -6.03 -6.28
C LYS A 179 32.46 -6.45 -7.48
N LYS A 180 31.82 -6.71 -8.63
CA LYS A 180 32.49 -7.06 -9.89
C LYS A 180 33.44 -5.97 -10.41
N ALA A 181 33.12 -4.69 -10.16
CA ALA A 181 33.99 -3.58 -10.56
C ALA A 181 35.19 -3.34 -9.61
N SER A 182 35.20 -4.00 -8.44
CA SER A 182 36.26 -3.89 -7.45
C SER A 182 37.22 -5.09 -7.46
N GLU A 183 36.90 -6.12 -8.25
CA GLU A 183 37.74 -7.27 -8.59
C GLU A 183 38.64 -6.95 -9.79
#